data_AF-A0A7S2BIL4-F1
#
_entry.id   AF-A0A7S2BIL4-F1
#
_cell.length_a   1.000
_cell.length_b   1.000
_cell.length_c   1.000
_cell.angle_alpha   90.00
_cell.angle_beta   90.00
_cell.angle_gamma   90.00
#
_symmetry.space_group_name_H-M   'P 1'
#
loop_
_entity.id
_entity.type
_entity.pdbx_description
1 polymer ?
#
loop_
_entity_poly.entity_id
_entity_poly.type
_entity_poly.pdbx_seq_one_letter_code
_entity_poly.pdbx_strand_id
1 'polypeptide(L)'
;GVDALPDVPEAGRSCGVVGSLMAIREIDMIEDEDLLTGCKRCDQRSRVMDKFIEFLEEELEDEDEEDDSKCQVESGVDYETKKALYAMEGIVSAKMCRMKCEQINDCGAWTWGKTRDVWGLTNMCFLKELEKGDKPKKHTNKKVVSGLPCRKPKKHKHHKDDDPSEKMMKTFDLSHSGSEARRSEQTLGQLFGWALMLPGSYEEGLLRWQYQHGANIFGCDAYAVYSNHSIRIAGDFTTSVVNTSLYCQKGGEFGTALNTDIFMRVWKKVILDGIFEKYQWTLKADPDTVMVVTRLRSVLEVYRETDEGVYLNNCRMGLHGPLEVFSRNAVRAWSEGSQKCFHHFYRLCAGPCLWGEDM
;
A
#
# COMPACT_ATOMS: atom_id res chain seq x y z
N GLY A 1 -22.99 20.08 -34.78
CA GLY A 1 -21.56 20.36 -34.99
C GLY A 1 -20.88 20.15 -33.68
N VAL A 2 -19.99 19.16 -33.60
CA VAL A 2 -19.13 18.97 -32.43
C VAL A 2 -17.83 19.63 -32.83
N ASP A 3 -17.57 20.81 -32.30
CA ASP A 3 -16.31 21.50 -32.54
C ASP A 3 -15.19 20.71 -31.86
N ALA A 4 -14.23 20.25 -32.65
CA ALA A 4 -13.02 19.63 -32.16
C ALA A 4 -12.24 20.65 -31.31
N LEU A 5 -11.80 20.24 -30.12
CA LEU A 5 -10.88 21.02 -29.30
C LEU A 5 -9.61 21.34 -30.11
N PRO A 6 -9.04 22.55 -30.00
CA PRO A 6 -7.81 22.89 -30.70
C PRO A 6 -6.67 21.99 -30.23
N ASP A 7 -5.94 21.42 -31.19
CA ASP A 7 -4.81 20.52 -30.94
C ASP A 7 -3.72 21.29 -30.18
N VAL A 8 -3.40 20.83 -28.97
CA VAL A 8 -2.35 21.43 -28.14
C VAL A 8 -1.02 21.23 -28.87
N PRO A 9 -0.23 22.31 -29.12
CA PRO A 9 1.07 22.18 -29.78
C PRO A 9 1.93 21.12 -29.09
N GLU A 10 2.63 20.28 -29.86
CA GLU A 10 3.44 19.15 -29.37
C GLU A 10 4.42 19.54 -28.24
N ALA A 11 4.97 20.76 -28.29
CA ALA A 11 5.80 21.34 -27.24
C ALA A 11 5.05 21.52 -25.90
N GLY A 12 3.76 21.87 -25.93
CA GLY A 12 2.93 22.03 -24.73
C GLY A 12 2.60 20.70 -24.05
N ARG A 13 2.47 19.62 -24.83
CA ARG A 13 2.21 18.27 -24.28
C ARG A 13 3.43 17.74 -23.52
N SER A 14 4.62 17.87 -24.10
CA SER A 14 5.86 17.41 -23.47
C SER A 14 6.24 18.19 -22.21
N CYS A 15 6.01 19.51 -22.18
CA CYS A 15 6.21 20.31 -20.97
C CYS A 15 5.27 19.90 -19.83
N GLY A 16 4.02 19.52 -20.15
CA GLY A 16 3.07 19.01 -19.15
C GLY A 16 3.49 17.67 -18.55
N VAL A 17 4.05 16.77 -19.36
CA VAL A 17 4.58 15.48 -18.89
C VAL A 17 5.80 15.70 -17.99
N VAL A 18 6.78 16.50 -18.43
CA VAL A 18 7.98 16.79 -17.62
C VAL A 18 7.61 17.52 -16.32
N GLY A 19 6.67 18.48 -16.36
CA GLY A 19 6.16 19.13 -15.15
C GLY A 19 5.48 18.17 -14.18
N SER A 20 4.78 17.16 -14.70
CA SER A 20 4.21 16.08 -13.88
C SER A 20 5.30 15.20 -13.28
N LEU A 21 6.33 14.84 -14.06
CA LEU A 21 7.47 14.05 -13.58
C LEU A 21 8.29 14.79 -12.52
N MET A 22 8.47 16.11 -12.66
CA MET A 22 9.09 16.95 -11.62
C MET A 22 8.27 16.97 -10.33
N ALA A 23 6.94 17.06 -10.43
CA ALA A 23 6.08 16.98 -9.25
C ALA A 23 6.09 15.58 -8.60
N ILE A 24 6.28 14.52 -9.41
CA ILE A 24 6.43 13.14 -8.96
C ILE A 24 7.78 12.92 -8.28
N ARG A 25 8.86 13.58 -8.74
CA ARG A 25 10.19 13.55 -8.11
C ARG A 25 10.18 14.06 -6.66
N GLU A 26 9.31 15.03 -6.35
CA GLU A 26 9.15 15.57 -4.99
C GLU A 26 8.41 14.59 -4.03
N ILE A 27 8.05 13.40 -4.50
CA ILE A 27 7.46 12.34 -3.66
C ILE A 27 8.61 11.48 -3.11
N ASP A 28 8.75 11.44 -1.78
CA ASP A 28 9.79 10.73 -0.99
C ASP A 28 10.06 9.24 -1.34
N MET A 29 9.29 8.62 -2.24
CA MET A 29 9.38 7.21 -2.61
C MET A 29 9.87 6.95 -4.04
N ILE A 30 10.25 7.99 -4.79
CA ILE A 30 10.65 7.87 -6.19
C ILE A 30 12.06 8.41 -6.34
N GLU A 31 13.01 7.50 -6.57
CA GLU A 31 14.41 7.87 -6.76
C GLU A 31 14.66 8.36 -8.19
N ASP A 32 15.66 9.24 -8.35
CA ASP A 32 16.04 9.78 -9.66
C ASP A 32 16.46 8.67 -10.64
N GLU A 33 16.99 7.56 -10.15
CA GLU A 33 17.33 6.36 -10.95
C GLU A 33 16.08 5.72 -11.59
N ASP A 34 14.95 5.67 -10.85
CA ASP A 34 13.69 5.10 -11.35
C ASP A 34 13.05 6.01 -12.40
N LEU A 35 13.05 7.32 -12.15
CA LEU A 35 12.59 8.32 -13.11
C LEU A 35 13.43 8.30 -14.38
N LEU A 36 14.75 8.23 -14.24
CA LEU A 36 15.70 8.17 -15.35
C LEU A 36 15.46 6.92 -16.20
N THR A 37 15.29 5.77 -15.55
CA THR A 37 14.98 4.50 -16.22
C THR A 37 13.66 4.56 -17.00
N GLY A 38 12.63 5.17 -16.41
CA GLY A 38 11.35 5.39 -17.07
C GLY A 38 11.47 6.33 -18.28
N CYS A 39 12.16 7.47 -18.11
CA CYS A 39 12.32 8.47 -19.17
C CYS A 39 13.11 7.95 -20.36
N LYS A 40 14.15 7.12 -20.13
CA LYS A 40 14.95 6.48 -21.19
C LYS A 40 14.17 5.46 -22.03
N ARG A 41 13.07 4.91 -21.52
CA ARG A 41 12.22 3.93 -22.22
C ARG A 41 11.13 4.56 -23.09
N CYS A 42 11.03 5.89 -23.12
CA CYS A 42 10.07 6.58 -23.99
C CYS A 42 10.53 6.56 -25.46
N ASP A 43 9.73 5.96 -26.33
CA ASP A 43 10.05 5.79 -27.77
C ASP A 43 10.04 7.11 -28.57
N GLN A 44 9.28 8.10 -28.13
CA GLN A 44 9.26 9.45 -28.71
C GLN A 44 9.67 10.47 -27.65
N ARG A 45 10.91 10.97 -27.74
CA ARG A 45 11.46 11.97 -26.82
C ARG A 45 11.46 13.35 -27.47
N SER A 46 11.00 14.32 -26.70
CA SER A 46 11.13 15.73 -27.05
C SER A 46 12.40 16.30 -26.44
N ARG A 47 12.88 17.42 -26.98
CA ARG A 47 14.04 18.15 -26.42
C ARG A 47 13.89 18.51 -24.93
N VAL A 48 12.66 18.63 -24.42
CA VAL A 48 12.40 18.94 -23.01
C VAL A 48 12.59 17.69 -22.14
N MET A 49 12.16 16.52 -22.63
CA MET A 49 12.41 15.24 -21.96
C MET A 49 13.90 14.89 -21.95
N ASP A 50 14.60 15.16 -23.07
CA ASP A 50 16.04 14.90 -23.13
C ASP A 50 16.83 15.75 -22.11
N LYS A 51 16.45 17.02 -21.92
CA LYS A 51 17.04 17.87 -20.88
C LYS A 51 16.74 17.41 -19.45
N PHE A 52 15.56 16.85 -19.23
CA PHE A 52 15.20 16.29 -17.92
C PHE A 52 15.99 15.01 -17.62
N ILE A 53 16.26 14.19 -18.65
CA ILE A 53 17.15 13.03 -18.55
C ILE A 53 18.57 13.47 -18.19
N GLU A 54 19.13 14.46 -18.91
CA GLU A 54 20.47 15.00 -18.62
C GLU A 54 20.57 15.49 -17.16
N PHE A 55 19.55 16.20 -16.68
CA PHE A 55 19.47 16.66 -15.29
C PHE A 55 19.49 15.52 -14.26
N LEU A 56 18.72 14.44 -14.50
CA LEU A 56 18.72 13.27 -13.60
C LEU A 56 20.05 12.50 -13.65
N GLU A 57 20.73 12.49 -14.80
CA GLU A 57 22.06 11.88 -14.92
C GLU A 57 23.11 12.65 -14.11
N GLU A 58 23.10 13.98 -14.17
CA GLU A 58 24.01 14.84 -13.39
C GLU A 58 23.80 14.69 -11.88
N GLU A 59 22.55 14.66 -11.39
CA GLU A 59 22.26 14.53 -9.95
C GLU A 59 22.68 13.16 -9.39
N LEU A 60 22.55 12.09 -10.18
CA LEU A 60 23.02 10.75 -9.79
C LEU A 60 24.55 10.64 -9.76
N GLU A 61 25.26 11.38 -10.62
CA GLU A 61 26.72 11.45 -10.58
C GLU A 61 27.23 12.18 -9.32
N ASP A 62 26.48 13.18 -8.83
CA ASP A 62 26.83 13.93 -7.61
C ASP A 62 26.53 13.15 -6.30
N GLU A 63 25.52 12.27 -6.27
CA GLU A 63 25.19 11.46 -5.08
C GLU A 63 26.21 10.34 -4.77
N ASP A 64 26.96 9.87 -5.76
CA ASP A 64 27.92 8.78 -5.61
C ASP A 64 29.23 9.19 -4.89
N GLU A 65 29.52 10.49 -4.74
CA GLU A 65 30.79 10.96 -4.15
C GLU A 65 30.78 11.21 -2.61
N GLU A 66 29.63 11.42 -1.94
CA GLU A 66 29.64 11.97 -0.56
C GLU A 66 29.44 11.00 0.64
N ASP A 67 28.91 9.76 0.53
CA ASP A 67 28.52 9.00 1.76
C ASP A 67 28.98 7.53 1.91
N ASP A 68 29.78 6.94 1.00
CA ASP A 68 30.08 5.49 1.08
C ASP A 68 31.40 5.13 1.80
N SER A 69 32.21 6.11 2.23
CA SER A 69 33.56 5.86 2.79
C SER A 69 33.60 5.32 4.24
N LYS A 70 32.46 5.25 4.94
CA LYS A 70 32.41 4.92 6.38
C LYS A 70 31.81 3.55 6.70
N CYS A 71 31.22 2.88 5.72
CA CYS A 71 30.45 1.66 5.92
C CYS A 71 31.28 0.41 5.60
N GLN A 72 31.30 -0.59 6.50
CA GLN A 72 31.97 -1.86 6.22
C GLN A 72 31.09 -2.73 5.33
N VAL A 73 31.40 -2.75 4.02
CA VAL A 73 30.73 -3.56 3.01
C VAL A 73 31.74 -4.49 2.33
N GLU A 74 31.42 -5.78 2.26
CA GLU A 74 32.30 -6.82 1.72
C GLU A 74 31.55 -7.64 0.66
N SER A 75 32.10 -7.66 -0.55
CA SER A 75 31.57 -8.43 -1.66
C SER A 75 32.13 -9.86 -1.65
N GLY A 76 31.26 -10.86 -1.87
CA GLY A 76 31.68 -12.26 -1.96
C GLY A 76 31.84 -12.97 -0.62
N VAL A 77 31.30 -12.39 0.45
CA VAL A 77 31.38 -12.91 1.82
C VAL A 77 29.98 -12.95 2.42
N ASP A 78 29.60 -14.08 3.01
CA ASP A 78 28.38 -14.25 3.81
C ASP A 78 28.73 -14.13 5.29
N TYR A 79 27.93 -13.36 6.03
CA TYR A 79 28.11 -13.13 7.46
C TYR A 79 27.21 -14.07 8.25
N GLU A 80 27.77 -14.96 9.06
CA GLU A 80 27.02 -15.81 9.99
C GLU A 80 27.08 -15.19 11.39
N THR A 81 25.94 -15.07 12.06
CA THR A 81 25.85 -14.68 13.49
C THR A 81 25.09 -15.74 14.27
N LYS A 82 25.04 -15.59 15.59
CA LYS A 82 24.35 -16.54 16.48
C LYS A 82 22.82 -16.57 16.26
N LYS A 83 22.23 -15.46 15.77
CA LYS A 83 20.77 -15.31 15.63
C LYS A 83 20.42 -14.59 14.34
N ALA A 84 19.70 -15.27 13.46
CA ALA A 84 19.04 -14.66 12.33
C ALA A 84 17.83 -13.85 12.82
N LEU A 85 17.63 -12.66 12.26
CA LEU A 85 16.48 -11.81 12.57
C LEU A 85 15.41 -11.93 11.49
N TYR A 86 15.75 -11.52 10.27
CA TYR A 86 14.80 -11.44 9.16
C TYR A 86 15.45 -11.89 7.86
N ALA A 87 14.65 -12.51 6.99
CA ALA A 87 14.99 -12.71 5.58
C ALA A 87 13.94 -11.93 4.77
N MET A 88 14.37 -10.85 4.13
CA MET A 88 13.52 -9.95 3.37
C MET A 88 13.70 -10.17 1.88
N GLU A 89 12.60 -10.50 1.21
CA GLU A 89 12.56 -10.61 -0.24
C GLU A 89 12.31 -9.25 -0.91
N GLY A 90 12.63 -9.14 -2.20
CA GLY A 90 12.40 -7.91 -2.97
C GLY A 90 13.42 -6.81 -2.73
N ILE A 91 14.48 -7.08 -1.97
CA ILE A 91 15.55 -6.10 -1.76
C ILE A 91 16.45 -6.09 -2.99
N VAL A 92 16.43 -5.01 -3.78
CA VAL A 92 17.08 -4.95 -5.10
C VAL A 92 18.56 -4.57 -5.07
N SER A 93 19.06 -4.04 -3.95
CA SER A 93 20.44 -3.59 -3.80
C SER A 93 21.03 -3.84 -2.40
N ALA A 94 22.36 -3.91 -2.32
CA ALA A 94 23.09 -4.03 -1.05
C ALA A 94 22.90 -2.78 -0.16
N LYS A 95 22.83 -1.58 -0.76
CA LYS A 95 22.53 -0.31 -0.06
C LYS A 95 21.17 -0.38 0.62
N MET A 96 20.14 -0.89 -0.06
CA MET A 96 18.82 -1.06 0.54
C MET A 96 18.82 -2.09 1.69
N CYS A 97 19.56 -3.19 1.55
CA CYS A 97 19.73 -4.17 2.62
C CYS A 97 20.42 -3.57 3.86
N ARG A 98 21.45 -2.74 3.65
CA ARG A 98 22.14 -1.97 4.71
C ARG A 98 21.16 -1.06 5.46
N MET A 99 20.41 -0.24 4.72
CA MET A 99 19.44 0.70 5.30
C MET A 99 18.37 -0.02 6.13
N LYS A 100 17.88 -1.17 5.64
CA LYS A 100 16.94 -2.01 6.40
C LYS A 100 17.55 -2.54 7.71
N CYS A 101 18.81 -2.94 7.70
CA CYS A 101 19.51 -3.30 8.94
C CYS A 101 19.65 -2.11 9.89
N GLU A 102 19.93 -0.91 9.38
CA GLU A 102 20.09 0.29 10.21
C GLU A 102 18.81 0.66 10.96
N GLN A 103 17.65 0.46 10.34
CA GLN A 103 16.33 0.73 10.91
C GLN A 103 15.92 -0.23 12.04
N ILE A 104 16.41 -1.47 12.01
CA ILE A 104 16.05 -2.50 13.00
C ILE A 104 17.08 -2.53 14.12
N ASN A 105 16.78 -1.95 15.28
CA ASN A 105 17.72 -1.79 16.41
C ASN A 105 18.55 -3.04 16.76
N ASP A 106 17.99 -4.24 16.62
CA ASP A 106 18.71 -5.49 16.93
C ASP A 106 19.60 -5.99 15.78
N CYS A 107 19.41 -5.50 14.55
CA CYS A 107 20.25 -5.87 13.42
C CYS A 107 21.64 -5.24 13.55
N GLY A 108 22.65 -6.11 13.55
CA GLY A 108 24.04 -5.72 13.62
C GLY A 108 24.90 -6.29 12.49
N ALA A 109 24.34 -7.17 11.65
CA ALA A 109 24.97 -7.65 10.42
C ALA A 109 23.91 -7.95 9.36
N TRP A 110 24.25 -7.76 8.09
CA TRP A 110 23.35 -8.03 6.97
C TRP A 110 24.08 -8.71 5.81
N THR A 111 23.36 -9.51 5.03
CA THR A 111 23.85 -10.15 3.80
C THR A 111 22.80 -10.06 2.71
N TRP A 112 23.19 -9.57 1.54
CA TRP A 112 22.34 -9.42 0.37
C TRP A 112 22.78 -10.31 -0.79
N GLY A 113 21.83 -10.95 -1.47
CA GLY A 113 22.10 -11.79 -2.64
C GLY A 113 22.19 -11.01 -3.95
N LYS A 114 23.43 -10.81 -4.44
CA LYS A 114 23.72 -10.05 -5.66
C LYS A 114 23.51 -10.82 -6.96
N THR A 115 23.47 -12.15 -6.92
CA THR A 115 23.31 -12.99 -8.12
C THR A 115 21.83 -13.21 -8.44
N ARG A 116 21.46 -12.96 -9.70
CA ARG A 116 20.10 -13.21 -10.24
C ARG A 116 19.88 -14.70 -10.53
N ASP A 117 18.61 -15.12 -10.61
CA ASP A 117 18.17 -16.49 -10.90
C ASP A 117 18.69 -17.59 -9.96
N VAL A 118 18.97 -17.22 -8.71
CA VAL A 118 19.33 -18.14 -7.64
C VAL A 118 18.19 -18.19 -6.64
N TRP A 119 17.48 -19.33 -6.62
CA TRP A 119 16.39 -19.57 -5.70
C TRP A 119 16.83 -19.37 -4.25
N GLY A 120 16.07 -18.59 -3.49
CA GLY A 120 16.37 -18.24 -2.10
C GLY A 120 17.51 -17.24 -1.91
N LEU A 121 18.05 -16.64 -2.97
CA LEU A 121 19.14 -15.65 -2.87
C LEU A 121 18.88 -14.39 -3.68
N THR A 122 18.27 -14.49 -4.86
CA THR A 122 17.97 -13.32 -5.69
C THR A 122 17.04 -12.35 -4.97
N ASN A 123 17.45 -11.08 -4.89
CA ASN A 123 16.74 -10.03 -4.18
C ASN A 123 16.49 -10.33 -2.69
N MET A 124 17.37 -11.13 -2.07
CA MET A 124 17.23 -11.53 -0.67
C MET A 124 18.16 -10.75 0.23
N CYS A 125 17.63 -10.20 1.31
CA CYS A 125 18.38 -9.54 2.36
C CYS A 125 18.20 -10.31 3.68
N PHE A 126 19.29 -10.87 4.19
CA PHE A 126 19.34 -11.60 5.45
C PHE A 126 19.88 -10.69 6.55
N LEU A 127 18.99 -10.23 7.42
CA LEU A 127 19.33 -9.45 8.60
C LEU A 127 19.59 -10.34 9.80
N LYS A 128 20.62 -9.98 10.56
CA LYS A 128 21.18 -10.84 11.60
C LYS A 128 21.50 -10.01 12.83
N GLU A 129 21.18 -10.57 14.00
CA GLU A 129 21.49 -9.95 15.27
C GLU A 129 22.97 -10.10 15.55
N LEU A 130 23.59 -9.03 16.03
CA LEU A 130 24.98 -9.04 16.48
C LEU A 130 25.04 -8.30 17.82
N GLU A 131 25.36 -9.04 18.88
CA GLU A 131 25.49 -8.48 20.22
C GLU A 131 26.64 -7.46 20.27
N LYS A 132 26.56 -6.53 21.22
CA LYS A 132 27.53 -5.44 21.36
C LYS A 132 28.93 -6.00 21.64
N GLY A 133 29.83 -5.89 20.66
CA GLY A 133 31.22 -6.34 20.74
C GLY A 133 31.49 -7.66 20.01
N ASP A 134 30.45 -8.36 19.57
CA ASP A 134 30.59 -9.56 18.74
C ASP A 134 30.97 -9.18 17.29
N LYS A 135 31.61 -10.12 16.58
CA LYS A 135 31.90 -10.01 15.15
C LYS A 135 31.24 -11.17 14.39
N PRO A 136 30.69 -10.94 13.19
CA PRO A 136 30.13 -12.00 12.39
C PRO A 136 31.24 -12.95 11.94
N LYS A 137 30.91 -14.25 11.87
CA LYS A 137 31.77 -15.25 11.26
C LYS A 137 31.64 -15.17 9.75
N LYS A 138 32.76 -15.15 9.04
CA LYS A 138 32.80 -14.88 7.60
C LYS A 138 32.96 -16.16 6.80
N HIS A 139 32.08 -16.35 5.81
CA HIS A 139 32.11 -17.47 4.88
C HIS A 139 32.28 -16.96 3.44
N THR A 140 33.15 -17.58 2.66
CA THR A 140 33.30 -17.21 1.25
C THR A 140 32.06 -17.63 0.46
N ASN A 141 31.37 -16.65 -0.13
CA ASN A 141 30.25 -16.87 -1.02
C ASN A 141 30.19 -15.77 -2.07
N LYS A 142 30.68 -16.07 -3.28
CA LYS A 142 30.79 -15.10 -4.39
C LYS A 142 29.45 -14.52 -4.84
N LYS A 143 28.31 -15.07 -4.41
CA LYS A 143 26.96 -14.67 -4.83
C LYS A 143 26.31 -13.61 -3.95
N VAL A 144 26.99 -13.15 -2.90
CA VAL A 144 26.42 -12.22 -1.92
C VAL A 144 27.32 -11.00 -1.69
N VAL A 145 26.76 -9.98 -1.04
CA VAL A 145 27.43 -8.82 -0.46
C VAL A 145 26.97 -8.71 0.98
N SER A 146 27.86 -8.53 1.94
CA SER A 146 27.51 -8.38 3.35
C SER A 146 28.08 -7.12 3.95
N GLY A 147 27.54 -6.70 5.09
CA GLY A 147 28.09 -5.56 5.81
C GLY A 147 27.54 -5.38 7.21
N LEU A 148 28.01 -4.32 7.86
CA LEU A 148 27.50 -3.84 9.14
C LEU A 148 26.70 -2.53 8.93
N PRO A 149 25.71 -2.22 9.78
CA PRO A 149 24.94 -0.98 9.70
C PRO A 149 25.75 0.25 10.15
N CYS A 150 25.53 1.41 9.54
CA CYS A 150 26.27 2.64 9.76
C CYS A 150 25.59 3.53 10.82
N ARG A 151 25.46 3.00 12.05
CA ARG A 151 24.80 3.75 13.15
C ARG A 151 25.74 4.74 13.85
N LYS A 152 25.28 5.99 14.02
CA LYS A 152 25.85 6.94 14.99
C LYS A 152 25.28 6.65 16.39
N PRO A 153 26.07 6.69 17.48
CA PRO A 153 25.54 6.47 18.83
C PRO A 153 24.59 7.62 19.24
N LYS A 154 23.32 7.32 19.57
CA LYS A 154 22.36 8.28 20.13
C LYS A 154 22.07 7.97 21.62
N LYS A 155 22.05 9.02 22.46
CA LYS A 155 21.82 8.99 23.91
C LYS A 155 20.33 8.73 24.22
N HIS A 156 20.04 7.79 25.11
CA HIS A 156 18.67 7.44 25.55
C HIS A 156 18.04 8.50 26.46
N LYS A 157 16.72 8.70 26.33
CA LYS A 157 15.82 9.07 27.45
C LYS A 157 14.50 8.30 27.35
N HIS A 158 14.16 7.64 28.45
CA HIS A 158 12.89 6.99 28.73
C HIS A 158 11.93 8.01 29.37
N HIS A 159 10.62 7.94 29.08
CA HIS A 159 9.60 8.23 30.09
C HIS A 159 8.32 7.43 29.83
N LYS A 160 7.65 7.09 30.93
CA LYS A 160 6.54 6.15 31.12
C LYS A 160 5.23 6.91 31.41
N ASP A 161 4.13 6.20 31.12
CA ASP A 161 2.75 6.23 31.67
C ASP A 161 1.80 7.41 31.31
N ASP A 162 0.68 7.09 30.63
CA ASP A 162 -0.71 7.20 31.11
C ASP A 162 -1.74 6.69 30.05
N ASP A 163 -2.63 5.78 30.43
CA ASP A 163 -3.64 5.06 29.60
C ASP A 163 -5.08 5.51 29.95
N PRO A 164 -5.87 6.05 29.00
CA PRO A 164 -7.27 6.43 29.24
C PRO A 164 -8.32 5.60 28.45
N SER A 165 -8.11 4.31 28.19
CA SER A 165 -8.97 3.53 27.25
C SER A 165 -9.99 2.55 27.86
N GLU A 166 -10.32 2.65 29.15
CA GLU A 166 -11.21 1.65 29.80
C GLU A 166 -12.72 2.01 29.82
N LYS A 167 -13.19 3.08 29.16
CA LYS A 167 -14.55 3.63 29.41
C LYS A 167 -15.61 3.52 28.30
N MET A 168 -15.38 2.80 27.20
CA MET A 168 -16.43 2.60 26.19
C MET A 168 -16.41 1.19 25.60
N MET A 169 -16.82 0.19 26.39
CA MET A 169 -17.33 -1.05 25.82
C MET A 169 -18.21 -1.82 26.83
N LYS A 170 -19.45 -1.36 27.01
CA LYS A 170 -20.56 -2.22 27.43
C LYS A 170 -21.79 -1.83 26.63
N THR A 171 -22.58 -2.85 26.26
CA THR A 171 -23.75 -2.86 25.35
C THR A 171 -23.39 -2.85 23.86
N PHE A 172 -23.80 -3.78 22.98
CA PHE A 172 -24.89 -4.76 22.99
C PHE A 172 -24.52 -5.99 22.15
N ASP A 173 -25.00 -7.15 22.60
CA ASP A 173 -25.00 -8.49 22.00
C ASP A 173 -26.21 -8.62 21.05
N LEU A 174 -26.05 -9.27 19.89
CA LEU A 174 -27.17 -9.67 19.05
C LEU A 174 -26.94 -11.08 18.48
N SER A 175 -27.78 -11.98 18.96
CA SER A 175 -27.97 -13.34 18.50
C SER A 175 -29.26 -13.48 17.68
N HIS A 176 -29.11 -14.17 16.53
CA HIS A 176 -30.09 -14.96 15.76
C HIS A 176 -31.37 -14.33 15.19
N SER A 177 -31.60 -14.51 13.88
CA SER A 177 -32.45 -15.60 13.30
C SER A 177 -32.84 -15.27 11.85
N GLY A 178 -32.96 -16.30 10.99
CA GLY A 178 -33.00 -16.16 9.54
C GLY A 178 -34.34 -16.48 8.84
N SER A 179 -34.19 -17.00 7.61
CA SER A 179 -35.17 -17.36 6.56
C SER A 179 -35.75 -16.16 5.78
N GLU A 180 -35.99 -16.19 4.46
CA GLU A 180 -36.17 -17.30 3.52
C GLU A 180 -35.97 -16.81 2.07
N ALA A 181 -35.65 -17.74 1.16
CA ALA A 181 -35.23 -17.48 -0.21
C ALA A 181 -36.36 -17.08 -1.18
N ARG A 182 -36.05 -16.18 -2.12
CA ARG A 182 -36.69 -16.14 -3.44
C ARG A 182 -35.61 -16.14 -4.53
N ARG A 183 -35.69 -17.16 -5.38
CA ARG A 183 -34.76 -17.42 -6.49
C ARG A 183 -35.15 -16.53 -7.67
N SER A 184 -34.42 -15.46 -7.90
CA SER A 184 -34.44 -14.67 -9.13
C SER A 184 -33.12 -14.88 -9.88
N GLU A 185 -33.24 -15.24 -11.16
CA GLU A 185 -32.26 -15.14 -12.24
C GLU A 185 -30.82 -14.79 -11.80
N GLN A 186 -29.92 -15.78 -11.80
CA GLN A 186 -28.50 -15.58 -11.49
C GLN A 186 -27.84 -14.72 -12.56
N THR A 187 -27.86 -13.41 -12.37
CA THR A 187 -26.93 -12.47 -12.99
C THR A 187 -25.55 -12.73 -12.37
N LEU A 188 -24.71 -13.48 -13.07
CA LEU A 188 -23.32 -13.71 -12.68
C LEU A 188 -22.60 -12.35 -12.55
N GLY A 189 -21.84 -12.15 -11.46
CA GLY A 189 -20.93 -11.00 -11.33
C GLY A 189 -21.55 -9.66 -10.89
N GLN A 190 -22.63 -9.67 -10.10
CA GLN A 190 -23.16 -8.44 -9.49
C GLN A 190 -22.16 -7.86 -8.47
N LEU A 191 -21.84 -6.57 -8.62
CA LEU A 191 -20.81 -5.85 -7.88
C LEU A 191 -21.41 -4.77 -6.98
N PHE A 192 -20.96 -4.74 -5.74
CA PHE A 192 -21.09 -3.60 -4.84
C PHE A 192 -19.74 -2.90 -4.71
N GLY A 193 -19.66 -1.62 -5.09
CA GLY A 193 -18.43 -0.81 -5.00
C GLY A 193 -18.50 0.26 -3.93
N TRP A 194 -17.44 0.47 -3.17
CA TRP A 194 -17.39 1.58 -2.23
C TRP A 194 -16.03 2.26 -2.17
N ALA A 195 -16.06 3.53 -1.79
CA ALA A 195 -14.88 4.38 -1.61
C ALA A 195 -14.97 5.14 -0.28
N LEU A 196 -13.82 5.41 0.33
CA LEU A 196 -13.69 6.39 1.40
C LEU A 196 -13.27 7.72 0.78
N MET A 197 -13.94 8.81 1.14
CA MET A 197 -13.65 10.15 0.64
C MET A 197 -13.27 11.09 1.77
N LEU A 198 -12.16 11.81 1.59
CA LEU A 198 -11.70 12.89 2.43
C LEU A 198 -12.46 14.20 2.10
N PRO A 199 -13.25 14.76 3.04
CA PRO A 199 -13.93 16.04 2.88
C PRO A 199 -12.98 17.20 2.57
N GLY A 200 -13.44 18.15 1.77
CA GLY A 200 -12.70 19.38 1.48
C GLY A 200 -11.44 19.15 0.64
N SER A 201 -11.27 17.95 0.07
CA SER A 201 -10.15 17.59 -0.80
C SER A 201 -10.57 17.57 -2.28
N TYR A 202 -9.61 17.33 -3.17
CA TYR A 202 -9.87 17.18 -4.60
C TYR A 202 -10.76 15.96 -4.92
N GLU A 203 -10.84 14.98 -4.00
CA GLU A 203 -11.60 13.74 -4.18
C GLU A 203 -13.09 13.99 -4.35
N GLU A 204 -13.64 15.06 -3.75
CA GLU A 204 -15.04 15.43 -3.95
C GLU A 204 -15.32 15.77 -5.42
N GLY A 205 -14.44 16.52 -6.07
CA GLY A 205 -14.55 16.86 -7.49
C GLY A 205 -14.39 15.63 -8.37
N LEU A 206 -13.45 14.75 -8.01
CA LEU A 206 -13.19 13.52 -8.73
C LEU A 206 -14.38 12.55 -8.67
N LEU A 207 -14.95 12.31 -7.49
CA LEU A 207 -16.11 11.43 -7.32
C LEU A 207 -17.36 11.99 -8.00
N ARG A 208 -17.54 13.33 -8.03
CA ARG A 208 -18.60 13.95 -8.84
C ARG A 208 -18.44 13.66 -10.32
N TRP A 209 -17.23 13.80 -10.84
CA TRP A 209 -16.93 13.50 -12.24
C TRP A 209 -17.13 12.02 -12.55
N GLN A 210 -16.64 11.11 -11.69
CA GLN A 210 -16.82 9.68 -11.86
C GLN A 210 -18.31 9.29 -11.83
N TYR A 211 -19.10 9.87 -10.94
CA TYR A 211 -20.55 9.67 -10.88
C TYR A 211 -21.24 10.07 -12.19
N GLN A 212 -20.92 11.25 -12.72
CA GLN A 212 -21.50 11.77 -13.98
C GLN A 212 -21.22 10.86 -15.19
N HIS A 213 -20.10 10.13 -15.16
CA HIS A 213 -19.67 9.27 -16.25
C HIS A 213 -19.94 7.77 -15.99
N GLY A 214 -20.55 7.42 -14.85
CA GLY A 214 -20.73 6.02 -14.45
C GLY A 214 -19.41 5.24 -14.37
N ALA A 215 -18.33 5.91 -13.98
CA ALA A 215 -16.97 5.38 -13.94
C ALA A 215 -16.58 4.90 -12.54
N ASN A 216 -15.53 4.08 -12.46
CA ASN A 216 -15.04 3.51 -11.20
C ASN A 216 -16.19 2.83 -10.43
N ILE A 217 -16.33 3.03 -9.11
CA ILE A 217 -17.37 2.39 -8.29
C ILE A 217 -18.79 2.69 -8.79
N PHE A 218 -19.01 3.80 -9.51
CA PHE A 218 -20.32 4.16 -10.04
C PHE A 218 -20.74 3.33 -11.26
N GLY A 219 -19.83 2.51 -11.80
CA GLY A 219 -20.18 1.48 -12.79
C GLY A 219 -20.65 0.16 -12.18
N CYS A 220 -20.58 0.00 -10.85
CA CYS A 220 -21.07 -1.17 -10.13
C CYS A 220 -22.61 -1.18 -10.02
N ASP A 221 -23.19 -2.34 -9.71
CA ASP A 221 -24.64 -2.55 -9.59
C ASP A 221 -25.23 -1.87 -8.35
N ALA A 222 -24.42 -1.68 -7.32
CA ALA A 222 -24.64 -0.72 -6.25
C ALA A 222 -23.33 -0.07 -5.84
N TYR A 223 -23.45 1.08 -5.20
CA TYR A 223 -22.31 1.81 -4.70
C TYR A 223 -22.60 2.60 -3.43
N ALA A 224 -21.55 2.87 -2.66
CA ALA A 224 -21.57 3.76 -1.52
C ALA A 224 -20.28 4.59 -1.45
N VAL A 225 -20.40 5.85 -1.04
CA VAL A 225 -19.24 6.69 -0.70
C VAL A 225 -19.31 6.95 0.80
N TYR A 226 -18.26 6.62 1.53
CA TYR A 226 -18.15 6.86 2.96
C TYR A 226 -17.32 8.11 3.23
N SER A 227 -17.66 8.85 4.27
CA SER A 227 -16.88 10.00 4.73
C SER A 227 -17.23 10.31 6.19
N ASN A 228 -16.46 11.15 6.89
CA ASN A 228 -16.81 11.59 8.24
C ASN A 228 -17.82 12.74 8.27
N HIS A 229 -18.18 13.29 7.12
CA HIS A 229 -19.27 14.25 6.95
C HIS A 229 -20.26 13.78 5.88
N SER A 230 -21.52 14.21 6.01
CA SER A 230 -22.54 14.00 4.97
C SER A 230 -22.32 15.04 3.86
N ILE A 231 -21.82 14.60 2.72
CA ILE A 231 -21.45 15.44 1.59
C ILE A 231 -22.27 15.02 0.39
N ARG A 232 -22.85 15.99 -0.30
CA ARG A 232 -23.59 15.76 -1.53
C ARG A 232 -22.62 15.58 -2.70
N ILE A 233 -22.62 14.38 -3.27
CA ILE A 233 -21.86 14.07 -4.47
C ILE A 233 -22.66 14.58 -5.68
N ALA A 234 -23.84 14.04 -5.95
CA ALA A 234 -24.66 14.45 -7.10
C ALA A 234 -26.16 14.27 -6.84
N GLY A 235 -27.00 15.22 -7.26
CA GLY A 235 -28.46 15.14 -7.02
C GLY A 235 -28.75 14.93 -5.53
N ASP A 236 -29.54 13.90 -5.21
CA ASP A 236 -29.82 13.50 -3.82
C ASP A 236 -28.83 12.46 -3.27
N PHE A 237 -27.83 12.05 -4.05
CA PHE A 237 -26.82 11.09 -3.61
C PHE A 237 -25.77 11.76 -2.71
N THR A 238 -25.77 11.33 -1.44
CA THR A 238 -24.88 11.82 -0.38
C THR A 238 -24.02 10.69 0.18
N THR A 239 -22.88 11.05 0.77
CA THR A 239 -22.02 10.10 1.47
C THR A 239 -22.70 9.49 2.72
N SER A 240 -22.31 8.25 3.06
CA SER A 240 -22.67 7.57 4.30
C SER A 240 -21.67 7.95 5.40
N VAL A 241 -22.16 8.46 6.52
CA VAL A 241 -21.31 9.03 7.58
C VAL A 241 -20.65 7.94 8.43
N VAL A 242 -19.32 8.01 8.56
CA VAL A 242 -18.51 7.21 9.48
C VAL A 242 -18.05 8.11 10.62
N ASN A 243 -18.45 7.80 11.86
CA ASN A 243 -18.13 8.64 13.02
C ASN A 243 -16.68 8.44 13.48
N THR A 244 -15.73 9.02 12.74
CA THR A 244 -14.30 9.00 13.06
C THR A 244 -13.56 10.17 12.41
N SER A 245 -12.37 10.50 12.91
CA SER A 245 -11.47 11.41 12.22
C SER A 245 -10.84 10.69 11.03
N LEU A 246 -10.83 11.33 9.86
CA LEU A 246 -10.09 10.82 8.69
C LEU A 246 -8.64 11.32 8.64
N TYR A 247 -8.24 12.17 9.60
CA TYR A 247 -6.84 12.58 9.73
C TYR A 247 -6.03 11.46 10.40
N CYS A 248 -4.98 11.03 9.73
CA CYS A 248 -3.96 10.14 10.28
C CYS A 248 -2.57 10.74 10.07
N GLN A 249 -1.63 10.36 10.94
CA GLN A 249 -0.23 10.68 10.75
C GLN A 249 0.36 9.81 9.63
N LYS A 250 1.38 10.32 8.95
CA LYS A 250 2.27 9.46 8.17
C LYS A 250 3.35 8.91 9.08
N GLY A 251 3.71 7.65 8.90
CA GLY A 251 4.70 7.00 9.76
C GLY A 251 4.87 5.52 9.46
N GLY A 252 5.35 4.78 10.46
CA GLY A 252 5.67 3.36 10.27
C GLY A 252 6.95 3.15 9.44
N GLU A 253 7.27 1.89 9.16
CA GLU A 253 8.47 1.50 8.41
C GLU A 253 8.48 2.04 6.97
N PHE A 254 7.30 2.32 6.42
CA PHE A 254 7.10 2.68 5.01
C PHE A 254 6.73 4.16 4.81
N GLY A 255 6.65 4.97 5.87
CA GLY A 255 6.25 6.38 5.76
C GLY A 255 4.84 6.60 5.23
N THR A 256 3.98 5.58 5.26
CA THR A 256 2.62 5.61 4.72
C THR A 256 1.63 6.20 5.72
N ALA A 257 0.41 6.48 5.24
CA ALA A 257 -0.68 6.94 6.08
C ALA A 257 -1.07 5.86 7.09
N LEU A 258 -0.95 6.12 8.39
CA LEU A 258 -1.31 5.17 9.46
C LEU A 258 -2.82 5.13 9.68
N ASN A 259 -3.54 4.64 8.67
CA ASN A 259 -4.99 4.71 8.53
C ASN A 259 -5.73 3.41 8.92
N THR A 260 -5.03 2.38 9.39
CA THR A 260 -5.61 1.08 9.82
C THR A 260 -6.87 1.27 10.68
N ASP A 261 -6.78 2.12 11.71
CA ASP A 261 -7.89 2.40 12.63
C ASP A 261 -9.09 3.11 11.98
N ILE A 262 -8.83 3.90 10.93
CA ILE A 262 -9.86 4.56 10.13
C ILE A 262 -10.59 3.50 9.32
N PHE A 263 -9.86 2.68 8.56
CA PHE A 263 -10.43 1.63 7.73
C PHE A 263 -11.17 0.56 8.53
N MET A 264 -10.73 0.22 9.74
CA MET A 264 -11.50 -0.64 10.65
C MET A 264 -12.89 -0.09 10.97
N ARG A 265 -13.02 1.24 11.14
CA ARG A 265 -14.31 1.88 11.40
C ARG A 265 -15.17 1.98 10.14
N VAL A 266 -14.53 2.21 8.98
CA VAL A 266 -15.21 2.24 7.68
C VAL A 266 -15.74 0.85 7.33
N TRP A 267 -14.93 -0.21 7.43
CA TRP A 267 -15.35 -1.59 7.22
C TRP A 267 -16.48 -2.00 8.17
N LYS A 268 -16.41 -1.60 9.44
CA LYS A 268 -17.52 -1.80 10.38
C LYS A 268 -18.80 -1.13 9.88
N LYS A 269 -18.72 0.09 9.32
CA LYS A 269 -19.87 0.77 8.74
C LYS A 269 -20.39 0.06 7.48
N VAL A 270 -19.51 -0.40 6.60
CA VAL A 270 -19.86 -1.20 5.40
C VAL A 270 -20.65 -2.44 5.79
N ILE A 271 -20.19 -3.15 6.82
CA ILE A 271 -20.85 -4.34 7.35
C ILE A 271 -22.21 -4.00 7.94
N LEU A 272 -22.30 -2.93 8.75
CA LEU A 272 -23.56 -2.48 9.37
C LEU A 272 -24.60 -2.04 8.33
N ASP A 273 -24.18 -1.42 7.24
CA ASP A 273 -25.08 -1.03 6.15
C ASP A 273 -25.61 -2.23 5.37
N GLY A 274 -24.89 -3.36 5.41
CA GLY A 274 -25.36 -4.66 4.92
C GLY A 274 -25.63 -4.72 3.41
N ILE A 275 -25.22 -3.70 2.64
CA ILE A 275 -25.46 -3.65 1.19
C ILE A 275 -24.77 -4.84 0.51
N PHE A 276 -23.54 -5.15 0.93
CA PHE A 276 -22.70 -6.21 0.39
C PHE A 276 -23.39 -7.60 0.38
N GLU A 277 -24.30 -7.87 1.32
CA GLU A 277 -25.01 -9.15 1.44
C GLU A 277 -25.88 -9.47 0.20
N LYS A 278 -26.29 -8.43 -0.52
CA LYS A 278 -27.15 -8.55 -1.71
C LYS A 278 -26.36 -8.81 -3.00
N TYR A 279 -25.04 -8.67 -2.98
CA TYR A 279 -24.18 -8.74 -4.17
C TYR A 279 -23.21 -9.94 -4.06
N GLN A 280 -22.66 -10.40 -5.19
CA GLN A 280 -21.72 -11.52 -5.19
C GLN A 280 -20.31 -11.07 -4.79
N TRP A 281 -19.95 -9.86 -5.21
CA TRP A 281 -18.63 -9.29 -5.03
C TRP A 281 -18.72 -7.89 -4.46
N THR A 282 -17.83 -7.60 -3.51
CA THR A 282 -17.61 -6.30 -2.88
C THR A 282 -16.26 -5.77 -3.29
N LEU A 283 -16.24 -4.51 -3.68
CA LEU A 283 -15.09 -3.79 -4.18
C LEU A 283 -14.85 -2.58 -3.29
N LYS A 284 -13.64 -2.45 -2.74
CA LYS A 284 -13.13 -1.19 -2.22
C LYS A 284 -12.24 -0.57 -3.29
N ALA A 285 -12.46 0.70 -3.60
CA ALA A 285 -11.57 1.48 -4.46
C ALA A 285 -11.34 2.86 -3.87
N ASP A 286 -10.09 3.30 -3.81
CA ASP A 286 -9.78 4.69 -3.46
C ASP A 286 -10.27 5.63 -4.58
N PRO A 287 -10.67 6.88 -4.26
CA PRO A 287 -11.22 7.80 -5.26
C PRO A 287 -10.33 8.02 -6.49
N ASP A 288 -9.02 8.02 -6.33
CA ASP A 288 -8.00 8.20 -7.37
C ASP A 288 -7.57 6.90 -8.09
N THR A 289 -8.18 5.77 -7.72
CA THR A 289 -7.97 4.49 -8.41
C THR A 289 -8.56 4.49 -9.81
N VAL A 290 -7.81 4.03 -10.81
CA VAL A 290 -8.37 3.75 -12.13
C VAL A 290 -8.89 2.32 -12.18
N MET A 291 -10.21 2.15 -12.03
CA MET A 291 -10.88 0.85 -12.07
C MET A 291 -11.89 0.78 -13.22
N VAL A 292 -11.80 -0.27 -14.03
CA VAL A 292 -12.68 -0.52 -15.18
C VAL A 292 -13.59 -1.71 -14.87
N VAL A 293 -14.84 -1.42 -14.49
CA VAL A 293 -15.81 -2.43 -13.99
C VAL A 293 -16.02 -3.58 -14.96
N THR A 294 -16.10 -3.29 -16.27
CA THR A 294 -16.30 -4.32 -17.29
C THR A 294 -15.13 -5.30 -17.36
N ARG A 295 -13.89 -4.82 -17.21
CA ARG A 295 -12.70 -5.68 -17.15
C ARG A 295 -12.69 -6.50 -15.87
N LEU A 296 -13.05 -5.90 -14.74
CA LEU A 296 -13.13 -6.61 -13.46
C LEU A 296 -14.16 -7.76 -13.55
N ARG A 297 -15.33 -7.54 -14.14
CA ARG A 297 -16.33 -8.59 -14.35
C ARG A 297 -15.76 -9.79 -15.11
N SER A 298 -15.04 -9.54 -16.22
CA SER A 298 -14.40 -10.62 -16.99
C SER A 298 -13.34 -11.38 -16.19
N VAL A 299 -12.60 -10.70 -15.30
CA VAL A 299 -11.68 -11.37 -14.38
C VAL A 299 -12.45 -12.23 -13.38
N LEU A 300 -13.57 -11.75 -12.85
CA LEU A 300 -14.36 -12.45 -11.83
C LEU A 300 -15.14 -13.66 -12.36
N GLU A 301 -15.40 -13.76 -13.66
CA GLU A 301 -16.12 -14.87 -14.28
C GLU A 301 -15.48 -16.25 -14.01
N VAL A 302 -14.16 -16.30 -13.86
CA VAL A 302 -13.44 -17.57 -13.63
C VAL A 302 -13.35 -17.95 -12.16
N TYR A 303 -13.74 -17.06 -11.24
CA TYR A 303 -13.69 -17.31 -9.80
C TYR A 303 -15.06 -17.73 -9.29
N ARG A 304 -15.07 -18.69 -8.37
CA ARG A 304 -16.26 -19.12 -7.65
C ARG A 304 -16.09 -18.83 -6.16
N GLU A 305 -17.12 -18.27 -5.56
CA GLU A 305 -17.19 -18.11 -4.11
C GLU A 305 -17.20 -19.50 -3.44
N THR A 306 -16.40 -19.63 -2.37
CA THR A 306 -16.40 -20.81 -1.49
C THR A 306 -17.11 -20.47 -0.18
N ASP A 307 -17.36 -21.48 0.66
CA ASP A 307 -17.99 -21.28 1.97
C ASP A 307 -17.10 -20.43 2.90
N GLU A 308 -15.77 -20.52 2.75
CA GLU A 308 -14.77 -19.72 3.48
C GLU A 308 -14.59 -18.31 2.90
N GLY A 309 -15.13 -18.06 1.70
CA GLY A 309 -14.93 -16.83 0.96
C GLY A 309 -13.63 -16.80 0.15
N VAL A 310 -13.65 -15.96 -0.88
CA VAL A 310 -12.55 -15.66 -1.80
C VAL A 310 -12.29 -14.16 -1.83
N TYR A 311 -11.03 -13.75 -1.87
CA TYR A 311 -10.60 -12.41 -2.24
C TYR A 311 -9.56 -12.49 -3.35
N LEU A 312 -9.44 -11.43 -4.16
CA LEU A 312 -8.43 -11.39 -5.21
C LEU A 312 -7.11 -10.90 -4.64
N ASN A 313 -6.15 -11.81 -4.48
CA ASN A 313 -4.81 -11.42 -4.07
C ASN A 313 -4.11 -10.66 -5.21
N ASN A 314 -3.93 -9.35 -5.01
CA ASN A 314 -3.36 -8.45 -6.01
C ASN A 314 -1.86 -8.18 -5.80
N CYS A 315 -1.25 -8.68 -4.72
CA CYS A 315 0.16 -8.54 -4.42
C CYS A 315 0.75 -9.85 -3.85
N ARG A 316 2.06 -10.07 -4.02
CA ARG A 316 2.72 -11.30 -3.55
C ARG A 316 2.61 -11.48 -2.02
N MET A 317 2.48 -10.38 -1.28
CA MET A 317 2.43 -10.35 0.19
C MET A 317 1.01 -10.38 0.77
N GLY A 318 -0.02 -10.37 -0.08
CA GLY A 318 -1.41 -10.30 0.34
C GLY A 318 -2.17 -9.22 -0.41
N LEU A 319 -3.41 -8.99 0.01
CA LEU A 319 -4.24 -7.93 -0.53
C LEU A 319 -3.67 -6.57 -0.09
N HIS A 320 -3.51 -5.63 -1.01
CA HIS A 320 -2.89 -4.34 -0.70
C HIS A 320 -3.32 -3.23 -1.66
N GLY A 321 -3.34 -2.00 -1.16
CA GLY A 321 -3.37 -0.80 -1.99
C GLY A 321 -4.78 -0.33 -2.37
N PRO A 322 -4.89 0.42 -3.49
CA PRO A 322 -6.06 1.27 -3.71
C PRO A 322 -7.27 0.49 -4.25
N LEU A 323 -7.14 -0.81 -4.50
CA LEU A 323 -8.20 -1.66 -5.03
C LEU A 323 -8.23 -3.01 -4.32
N GLU A 324 -9.39 -3.34 -3.73
CA GLU A 324 -9.58 -4.61 -3.04
C GLU A 324 -10.90 -5.26 -3.44
N VAL A 325 -10.89 -6.57 -3.65
CA VAL A 325 -12.02 -7.31 -4.20
C VAL A 325 -12.28 -8.57 -3.39
N PHE A 326 -13.48 -8.66 -2.83
CA PHE A 326 -13.91 -9.70 -1.92
C PHE A 326 -15.22 -10.31 -2.39
N SER A 327 -15.34 -11.63 -2.31
CA SER A 327 -16.65 -12.28 -2.35
C SER A 327 -17.47 -11.92 -1.12
N ARG A 328 -18.79 -12.10 -1.18
CA ARG A 328 -19.69 -11.86 -0.03
C ARG A 328 -19.28 -12.67 1.20
N ASN A 329 -18.96 -13.94 1.06
CA ASN A 329 -18.52 -14.80 2.16
C ASN A 329 -17.16 -14.35 2.72
N ALA A 330 -16.27 -13.78 1.91
CA ALA A 330 -15.03 -13.20 2.43
C ALA A 330 -15.30 -11.97 3.32
N VAL A 331 -16.26 -11.11 2.96
CA VAL A 331 -16.67 -9.99 3.82
C VAL A 331 -17.34 -10.49 5.11
N ARG A 332 -18.11 -11.59 5.07
CA ARG A 332 -18.65 -12.23 6.28
C ARG A 332 -17.56 -12.79 7.18
N ALA A 333 -16.61 -13.53 6.60
CA ALA A 333 -15.48 -14.08 7.33
C ALA A 333 -14.65 -12.97 7.98
N TRP A 334 -14.44 -11.86 7.27
CA TRP A 334 -13.83 -10.66 7.83
C TRP A 334 -14.66 -10.07 8.98
N SER A 335 -15.97 -9.88 8.80
CA SER A 335 -16.86 -9.37 9.86
C SER A 335 -16.77 -10.18 11.15
N GLU A 336 -16.84 -11.51 11.05
CA GLU A 336 -16.79 -12.43 12.20
C GLU A 336 -15.38 -12.58 12.80
N GLY A 337 -14.33 -12.40 11.99
CA GLY A 337 -12.94 -12.62 12.35
C GLY A 337 -12.15 -11.36 12.72
N SER A 338 -12.59 -10.17 12.31
CA SER A 338 -11.85 -8.91 12.36
C SER A 338 -11.27 -8.60 13.75
N GLN A 339 -12.04 -8.84 14.81
CA GLN A 339 -11.56 -8.62 16.18
C GLN A 339 -10.44 -9.59 16.58
N LYS A 340 -10.47 -10.84 16.09
CA LYS A 340 -9.40 -11.81 16.33
C LYS A 340 -8.14 -11.38 15.58
N CYS A 341 -8.28 -10.92 14.33
CA CYS A 341 -7.18 -10.37 13.52
C CYS A 341 -6.53 -9.17 14.23
N PHE A 342 -7.33 -8.20 14.67
CA PHE A 342 -6.84 -7.03 15.41
C PHE A 342 -6.02 -7.44 16.63
N HIS A 343 -6.56 -8.29 17.51
CA HIS A 343 -5.84 -8.72 18.72
C HIS A 343 -4.57 -9.52 18.40
N HIS A 344 -4.59 -10.32 17.34
CA HIS A 344 -3.43 -11.08 16.90
C HIS A 344 -2.31 -10.13 16.48
N PHE A 345 -2.59 -9.18 15.59
CA PHE A 345 -1.61 -8.20 15.12
C PHE A 345 -1.17 -7.25 16.21
N TYR A 346 -2.09 -6.76 17.05
CA TYR A 346 -1.73 -5.91 18.19
C TYR A 346 -0.74 -6.60 19.14
N ARG A 347 -0.90 -7.91 19.37
CA ARG A 347 0.05 -8.69 20.17
C ARG A 347 1.38 -8.88 19.45
N LEU A 348 1.35 -9.18 18.15
CA LEU A 348 2.57 -9.33 17.33
C LEU A 348 3.40 -8.04 17.30
N CYS A 349 2.73 -6.90 17.21
CA CYS A 349 3.36 -5.57 17.18
C CYS A 349 3.70 -5.03 18.58
N ALA A 350 3.39 -5.77 19.66
CA ALA A 350 3.54 -5.33 21.04
C ALA A 350 2.88 -3.96 21.31
N GLY A 351 1.74 -3.71 20.69
CA GLY A 351 1.10 -2.40 20.62
C GLY A 351 0.38 -2.20 19.28
N PRO A 352 -0.05 -0.96 18.95
CA PRO A 352 -0.65 -0.66 17.66
C PRO A 352 0.37 -0.92 16.54
N CYS A 353 -0.02 -1.68 15.52
CA CYS A 353 0.80 -1.85 14.33
C CYS A 353 0.83 -0.53 13.54
N LEU A 354 2.03 -0.06 13.22
CA LEU A 354 2.24 1.16 12.43
C LEU A 354 2.23 0.81 10.93
N TRP A 355 1.16 0.16 10.48
CA TRP A 355 0.92 -0.15 9.08
C TRP A 355 -0.16 0.77 8.52
N GLY A 356 -0.08 1.03 7.23
CA GLY A 356 -0.92 1.99 6.53
C GLY A 356 -1.78 1.36 5.46
N GLU A 357 -2.65 0.43 5.85
CA GLU A 357 -3.55 -0.29 4.94
C GLU A 357 -4.84 -0.70 5.66
N ASP A 358 -5.81 -1.16 4.88
CA ASP A 358 -6.93 -1.97 5.34
C ASP A 358 -6.36 -3.30 5.89
N MET A 359 -6.70 -3.64 7.15
CA MET A 359 -5.98 -4.64 7.96
C MET A 359 -6.13 -6.10 7.51
#